data_AF-A0A1W2E767-F1
#
_entry.id   AF-A0A1W2E767-F1
#
_cell.length_a   1.000
_cell.length_b   1.000
_cell.length_c   1.000
_cell.angle_alpha   90.00
_cell.angle_beta   90.00
_cell.angle_gamma   90.00
#
_symmetry.space_group_name_H-M   'P 1'
#
loop_
_entity.id
_entity.type
_entity.pdbx_description
1 polymer ?
#
loop_
_entity_poly.entity_id
_entity_poly.type
_entity_poly.pdbx_seq_one_letter_code
_entity_poly.pdbx_strand_id
1 'polypeptide(L)'
;MTAAVLMWRQPERLGELAWRGPDRTVMLMAARGQTGAIAAVFGAPYPLTAEAIDDAGGDPTARAAAAAASGAAANAQDTADDAVGAAAAAQGTANTALASATTARTFLPGALSAGAWRPVTGLPRLLLNGTGTVTIDARNRAETVTTAVYSTTLASAVNQIDFPFFGDDAVEIRAAYTGSASAEIV
;
A
#
# COMPACT_ATOMS: atom_id res chain seq x y z
N MET A 1 10.71 77.55 -10.01
CA MET A 1 9.61 76.56 -10.12
C MET A 1 9.79 75.54 -9.03
N THR A 2 8.82 75.41 -8.14
CA THR A 2 8.88 74.52 -6.97
C THR A 2 8.38 73.13 -7.38
N ALA A 3 9.22 72.11 -7.25
CA ALA A 3 8.85 70.72 -7.53
C ALA A 3 8.16 70.10 -6.30
N ALA A 4 7.04 69.41 -6.51
CA ALA A 4 6.35 68.67 -5.45
C ALA A 4 6.59 67.17 -5.66
N VAL A 5 7.21 66.52 -4.67
CA VAL A 5 7.35 65.05 -4.61
C VAL A 5 6.13 64.52 -3.88
N LEU A 6 5.23 63.83 -4.59
CA LEU A 6 4.12 63.13 -3.97
C LEU A 6 4.59 61.72 -3.59
N MET A 7 4.85 61.50 -2.30
CA MET A 7 5.24 60.19 -1.78
C MET A 7 4.00 59.47 -1.26
N TRP A 8 3.50 58.48 -2.00
CA TRP A 8 2.43 57.59 -1.53
C TRP A 8 3.05 56.27 -1.09
N ARG A 9 2.99 55.95 0.21
CA ARG A 9 3.28 54.61 0.73
C ARG A 9 1.99 53.79 0.74
N GLN A 10 1.94 52.68 0.00
CA GLN A 10 1.08 51.55 0.36
C GLN A 10 1.91 50.56 1.19
N PRO A 11 1.41 50.05 2.32
CA PRO A 11 2.07 48.97 3.04
C PRO A 11 1.78 47.64 2.31
N GLU A 12 2.83 46.85 2.10
CA GLU A 12 2.78 45.38 1.93
C GLU A 12 2.63 44.75 0.52
N ARG A 13 3.00 45.45 -0.56
CA ARG A 13 3.45 44.77 -1.80
C ARG A 13 4.75 45.40 -2.31
N LEU A 14 5.67 44.56 -2.81
CA LEU A 14 6.94 44.98 -3.45
C LEU A 14 6.64 46.08 -4.49
N GLY A 15 6.85 47.33 -4.09
CA GLY A 15 6.44 48.49 -4.87
C GLY A 15 7.41 48.75 -6.00
N GLU A 16 6.95 48.59 -7.23
CA GLU A 16 7.59 49.20 -8.39
C GLU A 16 7.50 50.73 -8.26
N LEU A 17 8.65 51.39 -8.20
CA LEU A 17 8.73 52.84 -8.24
C LEU A 17 8.52 53.28 -9.69
N ALA A 18 7.31 53.79 -9.98
CA ALA A 18 7.01 54.42 -11.26
C ALA A 18 7.17 55.94 -11.13
N TRP A 19 8.21 56.49 -11.77
CA TRP A 19 8.35 57.95 -11.95
C TRP A 19 7.72 58.36 -13.27
N ARG A 20 6.94 59.44 -13.26
CA ARG A 20 6.36 60.02 -14.48
C ARG A 20 6.92 61.42 -14.69
N GLY A 21 7.75 61.58 -15.72
CA GLY A 21 8.30 62.87 -16.10
C GLY A 21 7.24 63.78 -16.76
N PRO A 22 7.53 65.10 -16.90
CA PRO A 22 6.65 66.07 -17.55
C PRO A 22 6.26 65.68 -18.99
N ASP A 23 7.05 64.82 -19.64
CA ASP A 23 6.88 64.41 -21.03
C ASP A 23 6.17 63.05 -21.19
N ARG A 24 5.46 62.58 -20.15
CA ARG A 24 4.76 61.27 -20.08
C ARG A 24 5.66 60.02 -20.12
N THR A 25 6.97 60.16 -20.03
CA THR A 25 7.90 59.02 -19.89
C THR A 25 7.66 58.31 -18.55
N VAL A 26 7.42 56.99 -18.60
CA VAL A 26 7.27 56.16 -17.39
C VAL A 26 8.60 55.44 -17.15
N MET A 27 9.20 55.69 -15.99
CA MET A 27 10.41 54.99 -15.54
C MET A 27 9.98 53.90 -14.55
N LEU A 28 10.20 52.63 -14.89
CA LEU A 28 10.02 51.52 -13.95
C LEU A 28 11.36 51.22 -13.29
N MET A 29 11.47 51.46 -11.98
CA MET A 29 12.64 51.06 -11.19
C MET A 29 12.36 49.74 -10.46
N ALA A 30 13.00 48.66 -10.90
CA ALA A 30 13.04 47.40 -10.17
C ALA A 30 14.11 47.50 -9.06
N ALA A 31 13.67 47.61 -7.81
CA ALA A 31 14.59 47.53 -6.67
C ALA A 31 14.92 46.06 -6.37
N ARG A 32 16.09 45.59 -6.82
CA ARG A 32 16.68 44.35 -6.31
C ARG A 32 17.84 44.69 -5.38
N GLY A 33 17.75 44.21 -4.15
CA GLY A 33 18.76 44.42 -3.12
C GLY A 33 20.13 43.87 -3.52
N GLN A 34 21.15 44.49 -2.93
CA GLN A 34 22.58 44.20 -2.94
C GLN A 34 23.40 44.81 -4.10
N THR A 35 24.06 45.93 -3.75
CA THR A 35 25.43 46.33 -4.16
C THR A 35 25.85 45.92 -5.57
N GLY A 36 25.39 46.68 -6.56
CA GLY A 36 25.88 46.65 -7.94
C GLY A 36 25.36 47.87 -8.68
N ALA A 37 26.21 48.52 -9.49
CA ALA A 37 25.93 49.79 -10.14
C ALA A 37 24.57 49.82 -10.89
N ILE A 38 23.82 50.91 -10.72
CA ILE A 38 22.59 51.19 -11.48
C ILE A 38 23.02 51.72 -12.85
N ALA A 39 22.98 50.87 -13.89
CA ALA A 39 23.11 51.31 -15.26
C ALA A 39 21.77 51.88 -15.73
N ALA A 40 21.62 53.21 -15.71
CA ALA A 40 20.54 53.87 -16.43
C ALA A 40 20.92 53.92 -17.92
N VAL A 41 20.38 53.00 -18.71
CA VAL A 41 20.53 53.04 -20.18
C VAL A 41 19.60 54.13 -20.71
N PHE A 42 20.17 55.31 -20.97
CA PHE A 42 19.51 56.36 -21.74
C PHE A 42 19.76 56.07 -23.22
N GLY A 43 18.77 55.47 -23.88
CA GLY A 43 18.75 55.26 -25.32
C GLY A 43 17.35 55.52 -25.85
N ALA A 44 17.25 55.97 -27.11
CA ALA A 44 15.98 56.06 -27.85
C ALA A 44 15.15 54.78 -27.60
N PRO A 45 13.81 54.88 -27.52
CA PRO A 45 12.96 53.73 -27.19
C PRO A 45 13.37 52.57 -28.08
N TYR A 46 14.05 51.57 -27.50
CA TYR A 46 14.35 50.34 -28.22
C TYR A 46 12.98 49.81 -28.63
N PRO A 47 12.68 49.67 -29.93
CA PRO A 47 11.44 49.04 -30.32
C PRO A 47 11.42 47.69 -29.62
N LEU A 48 10.31 47.37 -28.95
CA LEU A 48 10.04 46.03 -28.45
C LEU A 48 9.93 45.11 -29.67
N THR A 49 11.07 44.75 -30.23
CA THR A 49 11.18 43.73 -31.27
C THR A 49 10.98 42.38 -30.60
N ALA A 50 10.50 41.40 -31.36
CA ALA A 50 10.34 40.04 -30.86
C ALA A 50 11.65 39.49 -30.26
N GLU A 51 12.80 39.88 -30.83
CA GLU A 51 14.14 39.51 -30.36
C GLU A 51 14.46 40.02 -28.95
N ALA A 52 14.02 41.24 -28.59
CA ALA A 52 14.22 41.78 -27.24
C ALA A 52 13.34 41.09 -26.17
N ILE A 53 12.21 40.52 -26.58
CA ILE A 53 11.33 39.71 -25.72
C ILE A 53 11.93 38.31 -25.53
N ASP A 54 12.53 37.74 -26.57
CA ASP A 54 13.25 36.47 -26.49
C ASP A 54 14.51 36.57 -25.60
N ASP A 55 15.31 37.63 -25.74
CA ASP A 55 16.51 37.87 -24.91
C ASP A 55 16.17 38.09 -23.42
N ALA A 56 14.96 38.59 -23.10
CA ALA A 56 14.49 38.78 -21.73
C ALA A 56 13.89 37.50 -21.09
N GLY A 57 14.05 36.34 -21.74
CA GLY A 57 13.61 35.04 -21.24
C GLY A 57 12.34 34.49 -21.88
N GLY A 58 12.04 34.91 -23.10
CA GLY A 58 10.99 34.32 -23.95
C GLY A 58 9.55 34.65 -23.55
N ASP A 59 8.63 34.24 -24.41
CA ASP A 59 7.19 34.43 -24.26
C ASP A 59 6.69 33.99 -22.86
N PRO A 60 6.13 34.90 -22.05
CA PRO A 60 5.59 34.56 -20.73
C PRO A 60 4.47 33.52 -20.81
N THR A 61 3.75 33.43 -21.93
CA THR A 61 2.72 32.41 -22.15
C THR A 61 3.35 31.03 -22.31
N ALA A 62 4.48 30.92 -23.02
CA ALA A 62 5.24 29.67 -23.14
C ALA A 62 5.80 29.21 -21.78
N ARG A 63 6.31 30.15 -20.95
CA ARG A 63 6.78 29.83 -19.59
C ARG A 63 5.66 29.36 -18.67
N ALA A 64 4.50 30.03 -18.70
CA ALA A 64 3.34 29.61 -17.93
C ALA A 64 2.84 28.23 -18.37
N ALA A 65 2.83 27.94 -19.67
CA ALA A 65 2.47 26.63 -20.21
C ALA A 65 3.46 25.53 -19.78
N ALA A 66 4.77 25.80 -19.82
CA ALA A 66 5.79 24.86 -19.36
C ALA A 66 5.69 24.58 -17.86
N ALA A 67 5.44 25.60 -17.03
CA ALA A 67 5.23 25.43 -15.60
C ALA A 67 3.98 24.58 -15.31
N ALA A 68 2.86 24.86 -16.00
CA ALA A 68 1.64 24.06 -15.88
C ALA A 68 1.85 22.59 -16.30
N ALA A 69 2.60 22.36 -17.39
CA ALA A 69 2.94 21.01 -17.84
C ALA A 69 3.82 20.27 -16.82
N SER A 70 4.81 20.95 -16.23
CA SER A 70 5.66 20.36 -15.18
C SER A 70 4.87 20.02 -13.90
N GLY A 71 3.92 20.86 -13.50
CA GLY A 71 3.04 20.58 -12.36
C GLY A 71 2.11 19.39 -12.62
N ALA A 72 1.56 19.29 -13.84
CA ALA A 72 0.74 18.14 -14.24
C ALA A 72 1.55 16.83 -14.26
N ALA A 73 2.79 16.87 -14.74
CA ALA A 73 3.69 15.72 -14.74
C ALA A 73 4.07 15.28 -13.31
N ALA A 74 4.36 16.22 -12.42
CA ALA A 74 4.64 15.92 -11.01
C ALA A 74 3.43 15.28 -10.32
N ASN A 75 2.22 15.81 -10.54
CA ASN A 75 1.00 15.24 -9.98
C ASN A 75 0.69 13.83 -10.53
N ALA A 76 0.97 13.60 -11.81
CA ALA A 76 0.84 12.27 -12.40
C ALA A 76 1.83 11.25 -11.82
N GLN A 77 3.07 11.68 -11.55
CA GLN A 77 4.08 10.84 -10.91
C GLN A 77 3.70 10.51 -9.47
N ASP A 78 3.24 11.48 -8.68
CA ASP A 78 2.79 11.28 -7.29
C ASP A 78 1.63 10.26 -7.24
N THR A 79 0.67 10.40 -8.16
CA THR A 79 -0.44 9.44 -8.31
C THR A 79 0.06 8.03 -8.67
N ALA A 80 1.09 7.92 -9.51
CA ALA A 80 1.67 6.63 -9.89
C ALA A 80 2.42 5.99 -8.71
N ASP A 81 3.19 6.77 -7.96
CA ASP A 81 3.94 6.30 -6.80
C ASP A 81 3.00 5.83 -5.68
N ASP A 82 1.90 6.56 -5.43
CA ASP A 82 0.82 6.14 -4.52
C ASP A 82 0.18 4.81 -4.95
N ALA A 83 -0.09 4.65 -6.26
CA ALA A 83 -0.66 3.41 -6.80
C ALA A 83 0.30 2.22 -6.64
N VAL A 84 1.61 2.43 -6.84
CA VAL A 84 2.64 1.40 -6.62
C VAL A 84 2.73 1.03 -5.14
N GLY A 85 2.70 2.02 -4.24
CA GLY A 85 2.69 1.79 -2.79
C GLY A 85 1.47 0.97 -2.33
N ALA A 86 0.28 1.30 -2.83
CA ALA A 86 -0.95 0.57 -2.54
C ALA A 86 -0.89 -0.89 -3.05
N ALA A 87 -0.37 -1.11 -4.26
CA ALA A 87 -0.21 -2.43 -4.84
C ALA A 87 0.78 -3.31 -4.02
N ALA A 88 1.90 -2.73 -3.58
CA ALA A 88 2.88 -3.42 -2.74
C ALA A 88 2.28 -3.84 -1.38
N ALA A 89 1.49 -2.96 -0.75
CA ALA A 89 0.80 -3.28 0.50
C ALA A 89 -0.24 -4.41 0.35
N ALA A 90 -0.98 -4.42 -0.76
CA ALA A 90 -1.93 -5.49 -1.08
C ALA A 90 -1.22 -6.85 -1.28
N GLN A 91 -0.08 -6.86 -1.98
CA GLN A 91 0.74 -8.07 -2.14
C GLN A 91 1.31 -8.58 -0.81
N GLY A 92 1.79 -7.69 0.06
CA GLY A 92 2.27 -8.06 1.40
C GLY A 92 1.19 -8.73 2.25
N THR A 93 -0.04 -8.21 2.18
CA THR A 93 -1.21 -8.81 2.84
C THR A 93 -1.52 -10.20 2.29
N ALA A 94 -1.52 -10.37 0.96
CA ALA A 94 -1.77 -11.66 0.31
C ALA A 94 -0.70 -12.71 0.66
N ASN A 95 0.58 -12.32 0.67
CA ASN A 95 1.68 -13.23 1.02
C ASN A 95 1.60 -13.68 2.48
N THR A 96 1.21 -12.78 3.39
CA THR A 96 1.02 -13.12 4.80
C THR A 96 -0.14 -14.12 4.99
N ALA A 97 -1.25 -13.91 4.27
CA ALA A 97 -2.38 -14.83 4.28
C ALA A 97 -2.00 -16.22 3.75
N LEU A 98 -1.22 -16.28 2.66
CA LEU A 98 -0.73 -17.53 2.10
C LEU A 98 0.19 -18.28 3.07
N ALA A 99 1.16 -17.60 3.68
CA ALA A 99 2.08 -18.20 4.65
C ALA A 99 1.33 -18.78 5.87
N SER A 100 0.29 -18.08 6.34
CA SER A 100 -0.59 -18.56 7.41
C SER A 100 -1.37 -19.81 6.99
N ALA A 101 -1.93 -19.82 5.77
CA ALA A 101 -2.65 -20.96 5.22
C ALA A 101 -1.75 -22.20 4.99
N THR A 102 -0.49 -22.00 4.58
CA THR A 102 0.48 -23.09 4.41
C THR A 102 0.89 -23.69 5.76
N THR A 103 1.14 -22.85 6.77
CA THR A 103 1.52 -23.32 8.11
C THR A 103 0.39 -24.15 8.75
N ALA A 104 -0.87 -23.74 8.58
CA ALA A 104 -2.03 -24.46 9.08
C ALA A 104 -2.21 -25.87 8.48
N ARG A 105 -1.56 -26.18 7.35
CA ARG A 105 -1.73 -27.44 6.61
C ARG A 105 -0.55 -28.40 6.71
N THR A 106 0.44 -28.11 7.54
CA THR A 106 1.52 -29.08 7.78
C THR A 106 0.95 -30.27 8.53
N PHE A 107 1.04 -31.46 7.95
CA PHE A 107 0.73 -32.70 8.64
C PHE A 107 1.79 -32.93 9.71
N LEU A 108 1.39 -32.87 10.98
CA LEU A 108 2.22 -33.30 12.10
C LEU A 108 1.52 -34.47 12.79
N PRO A 109 2.18 -35.63 12.92
CA PRO A 109 1.77 -36.67 13.87
C PRO A 109 1.51 -36.05 15.25
N GLY A 110 0.56 -36.61 15.98
CA GLY A 110 0.21 -36.11 17.31
C GLY A 110 -1.26 -36.29 17.68
N ALA A 111 -1.54 -35.91 18.93
CA ALA A 111 -2.84 -36.07 19.55
C ALA A 111 -3.96 -35.35 18.79
N LEU A 112 -5.05 -36.07 18.58
CA LEU A 112 -6.30 -35.53 18.08
C LEU A 112 -7.09 -34.95 19.26
N SER A 113 -7.18 -33.63 19.34
CA SER A 113 -8.03 -32.98 20.33
C SER A 113 -9.51 -33.12 19.94
N ALA A 114 -10.38 -33.33 20.93
CA ALA A 114 -11.82 -33.45 20.69
C ALA A 114 -12.35 -32.22 19.95
N GLY A 115 -13.07 -32.43 18.85
CA GLY A 115 -13.71 -31.36 18.08
C GLY A 115 -12.76 -30.52 17.20
N ALA A 116 -11.45 -30.73 17.26
CA ALA A 116 -10.48 -30.00 16.46
C ALA A 116 -10.21 -30.68 15.12
N TRP A 117 -10.23 -29.91 14.03
CA TRP A 117 -9.79 -30.38 12.72
C TRP A 117 -8.26 -30.48 12.67
N ARG A 118 -7.78 -31.59 12.14
CA ARG A 118 -6.35 -31.88 11.96
C ARG A 118 -6.11 -32.31 10.51
N PRO A 119 -5.10 -31.75 9.83
CA PRO A 119 -4.72 -32.21 8.51
C PRO A 119 -4.30 -33.68 8.57
N VAL A 120 -4.67 -34.43 7.54
CA VAL A 120 -4.29 -35.83 7.36
C VAL A 120 -3.72 -36.03 5.97
N THR A 121 -2.73 -36.91 5.84
CA THR A 121 -2.17 -37.28 4.53
C THR A 121 -2.18 -38.78 4.37
N GLY A 122 -2.77 -39.27 3.28
CA GLY A 122 -2.78 -40.69 2.93
C GLY A 122 -3.58 -41.55 3.90
N LEU A 123 -3.02 -42.72 4.26
CA LEU A 123 -3.60 -43.70 5.17
C LEU A 123 -2.88 -43.61 6.52
N PRO A 124 -3.30 -42.73 7.43
CA PRO A 124 -2.67 -42.63 8.74
C PRO A 124 -2.99 -43.86 9.59
N ARG A 125 -2.20 -44.05 10.63
CA ARG A 125 -2.51 -45.00 11.70
C ARG A 125 -3.00 -44.22 12.90
N LEU A 126 -3.93 -44.80 13.65
CA LEU A 126 -4.38 -44.24 14.92
C LEU A 126 -3.83 -45.06 16.07
N LEU A 127 -3.16 -44.38 17.00
CA LEU A 127 -2.82 -44.92 18.31
C LEU A 127 -3.97 -44.59 19.29
N LEU A 128 -4.64 -45.61 19.80
CA LEU A 128 -5.82 -45.52 20.65
C LEU A 128 -5.52 -45.93 22.09
N ASN A 129 -6.04 -45.16 23.03
CA ASN A 129 -5.89 -45.40 24.47
C ASN A 129 -7.19 -45.09 25.23
N GLY A 130 -7.39 -45.76 26.37
CA GLY A 130 -8.46 -45.47 27.33
C GLY A 130 -9.74 -46.30 27.12
N THR A 131 -10.86 -45.78 27.64
CA THR A 131 -12.18 -46.42 27.58
C THR A 131 -13.24 -45.45 27.05
N GLY A 132 -14.22 -45.98 26.31
CA GLY A 132 -15.29 -45.17 25.70
C GLY A 132 -15.30 -45.31 24.19
N THR A 133 -15.80 -44.31 23.48
CA THR A 133 -15.97 -44.36 22.01
C THR A 133 -15.10 -43.29 21.36
N VAL A 134 -14.42 -43.67 20.27
CA VAL A 134 -13.75 -42.75 19.35
C VAL A 134 -14.55 -42.73 18.06
N THR A 135 -14.99 -41.55 17.65
CA THR A 135 -15.63 -41.34 16.34
C THR A 135 -14.83 -40.30 15.57
N ILE A 136 -14.54 -40.58 14.30
CA ILE A 136 -13.80 -39.69 13.42
C ILE A 136 -14.73 -39.19 12.32
N ASP A 137 -14.76 -37.88 12.14
CA ASP A 137 -15.32 -37.22 10.96
C ASP A 137 -14.18 -36.89 9.99
N ALA A 138 -14.46 -36.85 8.70
CA ALA A 138 -13.55 -36.40 7.66
C ALA A 138 -14.09 -35.16 6.94
N ARG A 139 -13.18 -34.31 6.47
CA ARG A 139 -13.49 -33.15 5.63
C ARG A 139 -12.64 -33.18 4.37
N ASN A 140 -13.27 -32.93 3.22
CA ASN A 140 -12.59 -32.87 1.93
C ASN A 140 -12.18 -31.45 1.54
N ARG A 141 -11.50 -31.30 0.39
CA ARG A 141 -11.01 -29.98 -0.11
C ARG A 141 -12.13 -28.98 -0.43
N ALA A 142 -13.35 -29.46 -0.65
CA ALA A 142 -14.54 -28.64 -0.88
C ALA A 142 -15.29 -28.32 0.43
N GLU A 143 -14.65 -28.53 1.58
CA GLU A 143 -15.22 -28.33 2.93
C GLU A 143 -16.46 -29.17 3.24
N THR A 144 -16.73 -30.21 2.44
CA THR A 144 -17.80 -31.17 2.74
C THR A 144 -17.34 -32.07 3.86
N VAL A 145 -18.18 -32.21 4.89
CA VAL A 145 -17.93 -33.04 6.06
C VAL A 145 -18.69 -34.36 5.93
N THR A 146 -17.98 -35.47 6.01
CA THR A 146 -18.55 -36.81 6.16
C THR A 146 -18.37 -37.23 7.61
N THR A 147 -19.49 -37.43 8.31
CA THR A 147 -19.48 -37.76 9.73
C THR A 147 -19.29 -39.24 9.96
N ALA A 148 -18.64 -39.61 11.07
CA ALA A 148 -18.48 -41.00 11.51
C ALA A 148 -17.90 -41.94 10.44
N VAL A 149 -16.91 -41.47 9.68
CA VAL A 149 -16.16 -42.28 8.70
C VAL A 149 -15.40 -43.43 9.37
N TYR A 150 -15.14 -43.31 10.68
CA TYR A 150 -14.65 -44.38 11.52
C TYR A 150 -15.25 -44.23 12.93
N SER A 151 -15.65 -45.34 13.54
CA SER A 151 -16.13 -45.37 14.91
C SER A 151 -15.75 -46.68 15.58
N THR A 152 -15.20 -46.59 16.78
CA THR A 152 -14.82 -47.77 17.59
C THR A 152 -15.12 -47.54 19.06
N THR A 153 -15.45 -48.61 19.77
CA THR A 153 -15.66 -48.59 21.22
C THR A 153 -14.51 -49.35 21.90
N LEU A 154 -13.79 -48.64 22.75
CA LEU A 154 -12.64 -49.10 23.51
C LEU A 154 -13.10 -49.58 24.89
N ALA A 155 -12.94 -50.88 25.15
CA ALA A 155 -13.23 -51.44 26.47
C ALA A 155 -12.12 -51.15 27.50
N SER A 156 -10.86 -51.18 27.05
CA SER A 156 -9.65 -50.87 27.83
C SER A 156 -8.43 -50.82 26.91
N ALA A 157 -8.43 -49.90 25.94
CA ALA A 157 -7.35 -49.82 24.96
C ALA A 157 -6.05 -49.30 25.60
N VAL A 158 -4.94 -49.97 25.29
CA VAL A 158 -3.58 -49.56 25.67
C VAL A 158 -2.70 -49.73 24.44
N ASN A 159 -2.27 -48.61 23.86
CA ASN A 159 -1.47 -48.55 22.63
C ASN A 159 -2.05 -49.41 21.49
N GLN A 160 -3.38 -49.46 21.37
CA GLN A 160 -4.02 -50.17 20.28
C GLN A 160 -3.80 -49.38 18.98
N ILE A 161 -3.33 -50.05 17.92
CA ILE A 161 -3.14 -49.41 16.62
C ILE A 161 -4.23 -49.86 15.66
N ASP A 162 -4.95 -48.88 15.11
CA ASP A 162 -5.97 -49.10 14.09
C ASP A 162 -5.56 -48.42 12.76
N PHE A 163 -6.03 -48.99 11.65
CA PHE A 163 -5.74 -48.56 10.27
C PHE A 163 -7.03 -48.15 9.55
N PRO A 164 -7.67 -47.05 9.96
CA PRO A 164 -8.93 -46.64 9.38
C PRO A 164 -8.76 -46.10 7.96
N PHE A 165 -9.79 -46.32 7.13
CA PHE A 165 -9.92 -45.65 5.83
C PHE A 165 -10.94 -44.52 5.96
N PHE A 166 -10.49 -43.28 5.80
CA PHE A 166 -11.33 -42.09 5.97
C PHE A 166 -11.98 -41.60 4.67
N GLY A 167 -11.68 -42.22 3.53
CA GLY A 167 -12.08 -41.80 2.19
C GLY A 167 -10.92 -41.25 1.36
N ASP A 168 -11.02 -41.38 0.04
CA ASP A 168 -9.95 -41.00 -0.90
C ASP A 168 -9.71 -39.48 -1.01
N ASP A 169 -10.72 -38.68 -0.68
CA ASP A 169 -10.68 -37.21 -0.77
C ASP A 169 -10.55 -36.51 0.59
N ALA A 170 -10.40 -37.27 1.68
CA ALA A 170 -10.22 -36.74 3.02
C ALA A 170 -8.88 -35.97 3.13
N VAL A 171 -8.94 -34.71 3.55
CA VAL A 171 -7.74 -33.87 3.78
C VAL A 171 -7.59 -33.47 5.23
N GLU A 172 -8.67 -33.52 6.01
CA GLU A 172 -8.65 -33.28 7.44
C GLU A 172 -9.57 -34.26 8.15
N ILE A 173 -9.25 -34.56 9.40
CA ILE A 173 -10.07 -35.36 10.29
C ILE A 173 -10.33 -34.63 11.60
N ARG A 174 -11.41 -35.02 12.28
CA ARG A 174 -11.77 -34.53 13.59
C ARG A 174 -12.26 -35.67 14.45
N ALA A 175 -11.77 -35.76 15.67
CA ALA A 175 -12.20 -36.78 16.62
C ALA A 175 -13.28 -36.27 17.57
N ALA A 176 -14.21 -37.14 17.91
CA ALA A 176 -15.15 -37.01 19.02
C ALA A 176 -14.94 -38.20 19.96
N TYR A 177 -14.96 -37.92 21.26
CA TYR A 177 -14.68 -38.92 22.29
C TYR A 177 -15.81 -39.01 23.30
N THR A 178 -15.97 -40.20 23.87
CA THR A 178 -16.67 -40.40 25.15
C THR A 178 -15.73 -41.09 26.14
N GLY A 179 -16.04 -41.00 27.43
CA GLY A 179 -15.20 -41.60 28.47
C GLY A 179 -13.80 -40.99 28.55
N SER A 180 -12.80 -41.85 28.72
CA SER A 180 -11.37 -41.49 28.75
C SER A 180 -10.64 -41.79 27.43
N ALA A 181 -11.40 -42.09 26.36
CA ALA A 181 -10.84 -42.44 25.07
C ALA A 181 -10.00 -41.30 24.50
N SER A 182 -8.88 -41.65 23.87
CA SER A 182 -8.00 -40.73 23.16
C SER A 182 -7.45 -41.38 21.90
N ALA A 183 -7.16 -40.56 20.90
CA ALA A 183 -6.54 -40.98 19.64
C ALA A 183 -5.40 -40.03 19.25
N GLU A 184 -4.37 -40.59 18.64
CA GLU A 184 -3.23 -39.88 18.08
C GLU A 184 -2.93 -40.39 16.68
N ILE A 185 -2.56 -39.49 15.76
CA ILE A 185 -2.05 -39.86 14.44
C ILE A 185 -0.57 -40.26 14.58
N VAL A 186 -0.21 -41.47 14.14
CA VAL A 186 1.16 -42.03 14.17
C VAL A 186 1.65 -42.59 12.83
#